data_AF-A0A973BDK2-F1
#
_entry.id   AF-A0A973BDK2-F1
#
_cell.length_a   1.000
_cell.length_b   1.000
_cell.length_c   1.000
_cell.angle_alpha   90.00
_cell.angle_beta   90.00
_cell.angle_gamma   90.00
#
_symmetry.space_group_name_H-M   'P 1'
#
loop_
_entity.id
_entity.type
_entity.pdbx_description
1 polymer ?
#
loop_
_entity_poly.entity_id
_entity_poly.type
_entity_poly.pdbx_seq_one_letter_code
_entity_poly.pdbx_strand_id
1 'polypeptide(L)'
;MSVFAAAIILLTTLVTSFISGIFGMAGGLILMAVLVALVSVATAMVIHGGIQMFANGYRAFLLRDAIDWRVFGLYCIGAMAGVTALFFVSWTPDKRALYLLLGLTPLLVWLPKERLHLDMKRPSHAIAAGFGVQGLNTLAGVAGPMLDLFFVRAEMTRQQIVATKSITQALSHLVKIGFWSVPIVTAAGWQALPPWWLFAAAIPLSMLGTRLGKLILERMNDVDFRKWMKGLVTVIGGVLLLRAAGLY
;
A
#
# COMPACT_ATOMS: atom_id res chain seq x y z
N MET A 1 -20.07 5.97 11.93
CA MET A 1 -19.10 6.93 11.36
C MET A 1 -19.81 8.26 11.16
N SER A 2 -19.23 9.39 11.57
CA SER A 2 -19.84 10.70 11.36
C SER A 2 -19.74 11.15 9.90
N VAL A 3 -20.67 11.99 9.45
CA VAL A 3 -20.64 12.59 8.10
C VAL A 3 -19.33 13.35 7.87
N PHE A 4 -18.86 14.08 8.89
CA PHE A 4 -17.60 14.81 8.84
C PHE A 4 -16.39 13.90 8.60
N ALA A 5 -16.28 12.79 9.34
CA ALA A 5 -15.19 11.82 9.14
C ALA A 5 -15.24 11.20 7.73
N ALA A 6 -16.44 10.86 7.25
CA ALA A 6 -16.61 10.34 5.91
C ALA A 6 -16.18 11.33 4.83
N ALA A 7 -16.55 12.61 4.97
CA ALA A 7 -16.15 13.66 4.04
C ALA A 7 -14.61 13.82 3.97
N ILE A 8 -13.93 13.79 5.12
CA ILE A 8 -12.47 13.83 5.19
C ILE A 8 -11.87 12.62 4.47
N ILE A 9 -12.39 11.42 4.71
CA ILE A 9 -11.91 10.18 4.08
C ILE A 9 -12.08 10.25 2.55
N LEU A 10 -13.23 10.69 2.06
CA LEU A 10 -13.52 10.78 0.63
C LEU A 10 -12.64 11.82 -0.07
N LEU A 11 -12.52 13.02 0.52
CA LEU A 11 -11.64 14.07 -0.01
C LEU A 11 -10.17 13.63 0.00
N THR A 12 -9.73 13.04 1.11
CA THR A 12 -8.37 12.51 1.25
C THR A 12 -8.15 11.39 0.23
N THR A 13 -9.13 10.52 -0.01
CA THR A 13 -9.03 9.46 -1.02
C THR A 13 -8.78 10.04 -2.41
N LEU A 14 -9.51 11.08 -2.81
CA LEU A 14 -9.31 11.75 -4.10
C LEU A 14 -7.90 12.36 -4.19
N VAL A 15 -7.51 13.19 -3.22
CA VAL A 15 -6.22 13.90 -3.19
C VAL A 15 -5.06 12.92 -3.14
N THR A 16 -5.13 11.92 -2.26
CA THR A 16 -4.05 10.94 -2.10
C THR A 16 -3.97 10.01 -3.29
N SER A 17 -5.09 9.64 -3.93
CA SER A 17 -5.05 8.84 -5.16
C SER A 17 -4.48 9.65 -6.33
N PHE A 18 -4.71 10.97 -6.37
CA PHE A 18 -4.03 11.87 -7.31
C PHE A 18 -2.52 11.89 -7.08
N ILE A 19 -2.07 12.10 -5.83
CA ILE A 19 -0.65 12.02 -5.45
C ILE A 19 -0.06 10.64 -5.81
N SER A 20 -0.81 9.56 -5.58
CA SER A 20 -0.40 8.19 -5.93
C SER A 20 -0.38 7.95 -7.44
N GLY A 21 -1.25 8.59 -8.21
CA GLY A 21 -1.23 8.55 -9.67
C GLY A 21 0.03 9.20 -10.24
N ILE A 22 0.56 10.22 -9.55
CA ILE A 22 1.85 10.84 -9.89
C ILE A 22 3.01 9.95 -9.43
N PHE A 23 3.12 9.66 -8.12
CA PHE A 23 4.34 9.06 -7.53
C PHE A 23 4.28 7.56 -7.24
N GLY A 24 3.17 6.89 -7.52
CA GLY A 24 2.96 5.46 -7.36
C GLY A 24 2.69 4.96 -5.93
N MET A 25 3.27 5.59 -4.89
CA MET A 25 3.29 5.04 -3.52
C MET A 25 2.98 6.02 -2.39
N ALA A 26 3.18 7.33 -2.59
CA ALA A 26 3.04 8.32 -1.52
C ALA A 26 1.59 8.50 -1.04
N GLY A 27 0.61 8.37 -1.93
CA GLY A 27 -0.80 8.53 -1.59
C GLY A 27 -1.29 7.54 -0.53
N GLY A 28 -0.91 6.26 -0.64
CA GLY A 28 -1.29 5.24 0.34
C GLY A 28 -0.77 5.55 1.75
N LEU A 29 0.46 6.07 1.86
CA LEU A 29 1.03 6.46 3.15
C LEU A 29 0.21 7.57 3.82
N ILE A 30 -0.13 8.61 3.06
CA ILE A 30 -0.93 9.73 3.55
C ILE A 30 -2.34 9.25 3.93
N LEU A 31 -2.98 8.46 3.07
CA LEU A 31 -4.32 7.94 3.33
C LEU A 31 -4.35 7.09 4.61
N MET A 32 -3.35 6.22 4.81
CA MET A 32 -3.24 5.43 6.03
C MET A 32 -3.07 6.32 7.27
N ALA A 33 -2.20 7.33 7.21
CA ALA A 33 -1.98 8.27 8.31
C ALA A 33 -3.27 8.99 8.73
N VAL A 34 -4.06 9.45 7.75
CA VAL A 34 -5.36 10.10 8.00
C VAL A 34 -6.36 9.11 8.60
N LEU A 35 -6.45 7.88 8.05
CA LEU A 35 -7.40 6.88 8.56
C LEU A 35 -7.11 6.48 10.02
N VAL A 36 -5.85 6.26 10.37
CA VAL A 36 -5.46 5.90 11.75
C VAL A 36 -5.71 7.03 12.76
N ALA A 37 -5.71 8.27 12.29
CA ALA A 37 -6.10 9.42 13.09
C ALA A 37 -7.62 9.48 13.34
N LEU A 38 -8.45 9.02 12.40
CA LEU A 38 -9.91 9.14 12.46
C LEU A 38 -10.62 7.91 13.03
N VAL A 39 -10.10 6.71 12.82
CA VAL A 39 -10.75 5.45 13.19
C VAL A 39 -9.78 4.49 13.92
N SER A 40 -10.28 3.34 14.35
CA SER A 40 -9.43 2.29 14.93
C SER A 40 -8.42 1.77 13.89
N VAL A 41 -7.30 1.21 14.34
CA VAL A 41 -6.27 0.63 13.44
C VAL A 41 -6.89 -0.43 12.52
N ALA A 42 -7.68 -1.35 13.07
CA ALA A 42 -8.33 -2.39 12.28
C ALA A 42 -9.28 -1.81 11.22
N THR A 43 -10.12 -0.85 11.61
CA THR A 43 -11.04 -0.16 10.68
C THR A 43 -10.26 0.59 9.59
N ALA A 44 -9.17 1.27 9.94
CA ALA A 44 -8.30 1.97 8.99
C ALA A 44 -7.68 1.00 7.99
N MET A 45 -7.20 -0.17 8.46
CA MET A 45 -6.62 -1.20 7.60
C MET A 45 -7.62 -1.75 6.59
N VAL A 46 -8.88 -1.98 7.00
CA VAL A 46 -9.95 -2.43 6.11
C VAL A 46 -10.34 -1.36 5.10
N ILE A 47 -10.56 -0.10 5.52
CA ILE A 47 -10.92 1.01 4.60
C ILE A 47 -9.80 1.23 3.57
N HIS A 48 -8.56 1.38 4.05
CA HIS A 48 -7.40 1.54 3.18
C HIS A 48 -7.20 0.33 2.27
N GLY A 49 -7.36 -0.88 2.80
CA GLY A 49 -7.26 -2.12 2.05
C GLY A 49 -8.25 -2.15 0.89
N GLY A 50 -9.53 -1.86 1.15
CA GLY A 50 -10.57 -1.84 0.11
C GLY A 50 -10.25 -0.83 -0.99
N ILE A 51 -9.99 0.42 -0.64
CA ILE A 51 -9.68 1.48 -1.62
C ILE A 51 -8.47 1.09 -2.48
N GLN A 52 -7.38 0.65 -1.84
CA GLN A 52 -6.15 0.32 -2.57
C GLN A 52 -6.26 -0.98 -3.36
N MET A 53 -7.04 -1.96 -2.90
CA MET A 53 -7.30 -3.18 -3.66
C MET A 53 -7.93 -2.84 -5.01
N PHE A 54 -8.94 -1.98 -5.04
CA PHE A 54 -9.56 -1.54 -6.30
C PHE A 54 -8.64 -0.65 -7.13
N ALA A 55 -7.89 0.27 -6.52
CA ALA A 55 -6.95 1.12 -7.26
C ALA A 55 -5.81 0.33 -7.93
N ASN A 56 -5.23 -0.64 -7.22
CA ASN A 56 -4.20 -1.54 -7.75
C ASN A 56 -4.81 -2.58 -8.71
N GLY A 57 -5.98 -3.14 -8.38
CA GLY A 57 -6.69 -4.09 -9.23
C GLY A 57 -7.08 -3.49 -10.58
N TYR A 58 -7.56 -2.25 -10.61
CA TYR A 58 -7.86 -1.54 -11.85
C TYR A 58 -6.61 -1.34 -12.72
N ARG A 59 -5.47 -0.95 -12.13
CA ARG A 59 -4.18 -0.87 -12.85
C ARG A 59 -3.71 -2.23 -13.39
N ALA A 60 -3.86 -3.29 -12.59
CA ALA A 60 -3.54 -4.65 -13.03
C ALA A 60 -4.44 -5.11 -14.19
N PHE A 61 -5.74 -4.81 -14.14
CA PHE A 61 -6.69 -5.15 -15.20
C PHE A 61 -6.38 -4.45 -16.54
N LEU A 62 -6.01 -3.17 -16.49
CA LEU A 62 -5.62 -2.40 -17.67
C LEU A 62 -4.34 -2.93 -18.35
N LEU A 63 -3.44 -3.53 -17.56
CA LEU A 63 -2.15 -4.06 -18.03
C LEU A 63 -2.06 -5.59 -17.92
N ARG A 64 -3.21 -6.28 -17.94
CA ARG A 64 -3.30 -7.72 -17.62
C ARG A 64 -2.41 -8.60 -18.49
N ASP A 65 -2.23 -8.22 -19.75
CA ASP A 65 -1.40 -8.97 -20.71
C ASP A 65 0.11 -8.85 -20.41
N ALA A 66 0.50 -7.85 -19.62
CA ALA A 66 1.88 -7.64 -19.18
C ALA A 66 2.16 -8.26 -17.80
N ILE A 67 1.20 -8.92 -17.15
CA ILE A 67 1.42 -9.55 -15.84
C ILE A 67 2.37 -10.76 -16.00
N ASP A 68 3.46 -10.78 -15.23
CA ASP A 68 4.28 -11.98 -15.10
C ASP A 68 3.64 -12.93 -14.07
N TRP A 69 2.83 -13.86 -14.58
CA TRP A 69 2.08 -14.81 -13.75
C TRP A 69 2.97 -15.79 -12.98
N ARG A 70 4.19 -16.07 -13.47
CA ARG A 70 5.15 -16.91 -12.75
C ARG A 70 5.64 -16.19 -11.49
N VAL A 71 6.04 -14.93 -11.62
CA VAL A 71 6.42 -14.09 -10.48
C VAL A 71 5.25 -13.95 -9.50
N PHE A 72 4.04 -13.70 -10.01
CA PHE A 72 2.85 -13.59 -9.17
C PHE A 72 2.59 -14.87 -8.36
N GLY A 73 2.64 -16.05 -8.98
CA GLY A 73 2.46 -17.33 -8.28
C GLY A 73 3.49 -17.57 -7.17
N LEU A 74 4.76 -17.26 -7.44
CA LEU A 74 5.83 -17.37 -6.44
C LEU A 74 5.66 -16.37 -5.29
N TYR A 75 5.24 -15.14 -5.62
CA TYR A 75 4.87 -14.13 -4.64
C TYR A 75 3.73 -14.62 -3.74
N CYS A 76 2.68 -15.24 -4.30
CA CYS A 76 1.57 -15.79 -3.54
C CYS A 76 2.01 -16.83 -2.51
N ILE A 77 2.97 -17.70 -2.85
CA ILE A 77 3.54 -18.67 -1.89
C ILE A 77 4.15 -17.95 -0.69
N GLY A 78 4.99 -16.94 -0.95
CA GLY A 78 5.57 -16.12 0.12
C GLY A 78 4.53 -15.37 0.93
N ALA A 79 3.54 -14.76 0.27
CA ALA A 79 2.48 -14.00 0.91
C ALA A 79 1.63 -14.88 1.84
N MET A 80 1.31 -16.11 1.42
CA MET A 80 0.63 -17.10 2.26
C MET A 80 1.46 -17.44 3.50
N ALA A 81 2.77 -17.67 3.34
CA ALA A 81 3.66 -17.91 4.49
C ALA A 81 3.71 -16.70 5.43
N GLY A 82 3.79 -15.49 4.88
CA GLY A 82 3.82 -14.24 5.64
C GLY A 82 2.55 -13.99 6.45
N VAL A 83 1.37 -14.14 5.84
CA VAL A 83 0.10 -13.97 6.56
C VAL A 83 -0.11 -15.08 7.59
N THR A 84 0.28 -16.33 7.28
CA THR A 84 0.19 -17.45 8.22
C THR A 84 1.08 -17.21 9.44
N ALA A 85 2.32 -16.75 9.24
CA ALA A 85 3.19 -16.38 10.34
C ALA A 85 2.56 -15.29 11.23
N LEU A 86 1.90 -14.29 10.64
CA LEU A 86 1.20 -13.25 11.39
C LEU A 86 0.00 -13.77 12.18
N PHE A 87 -0.70 -14.82 11.73
CA PHE A 87 -1.78 -15.42 12.51
C PHE A 87 -1.27 -16.11 13.78
N PHE A 88 -0.08 -16.70 13.75
CA PHE A 88 0.53 -17.31 14.93
C PHE A 88 1.19 -16.29 15.87
N VAL A 89 1.55 -15.12 15.35
CA VAL A 89 2.04 -14.01 16.14
C VAL A 89 0.82 -13.27 16.70
N SER A 90 0.45 -13.52 17.96
CA SER A 90 -0.69 -12.87 18.65
C SER A 90 -0.47 -11.37 18.94
N TRP A 91 0.31 -10.68 18.11
CA TRP A 91 0.62 -9.27 18.24
C TRP A 91 -0.08 -8.46 17.14
N THR A 92 -0.82 -7.44 17.57
CA THR A 92 -1.41 -6.43 16.69
C THR A 92 -0.76 -5.08 16.95
N PRO A 93 -0.28 -4.36 15.92
CA PRO A 93 0.33 -3.06 16.12
C PRO A 93 -0.67 -2.07 16.71
N ASP A 94 -0.27 -1.42 17.81
CA ASP A 94 -0.97 -0.25 18.30
C ASP A 94 -0.72 0.96 17.39
N LYS A 95 -1.35 2.11 17.69
CA LYS A 95 -1.19 3.31 16.85
C LYS A 95 0.26 3.77 16.77
N ARG A 96 1.04 3.67 17.86
CA ARG A 96 2.44 4.10 17.89
C ARG A 96 3.32 3.21 17.03
N ALA A 97 3.21 1.89 17.18
CA ALA A 97 3.89 0.91 16.36
C ALA A 97 3.53 1.07 14.88
N LEU A 98 2.25 1.34 14.57
CA LEU A 98 1.82 1.60 13.20
C LEU A 98 2.45 2.87 12.63
N TYR A 99 2.47 3.98 13.36
CA TYR A 99 3.15 5.20 12.91
C TYR A 99 4.65 4.98 12.72
N LEU A 100 5.30 4.20 13.59
CA LEU A 100 6.71 3.84 13.46
C LEU A 100 6.95 3.06 12.16
N LEU A 101 6.17 1.99 11.94
CA LEU A 101 6.28 1.16 10.73
C LEU A 101 5.99 1.98 9.46
N LEU A 102 4.93 2.80 9.47
CA LEU A 102 4.55 3.64 8.35
C LEU A 102 5.59 4.75 8.08
N GLY A 103 6.29 5.22 9.12
CA GLY A 103 7.37 6.20 9.02
C GLY A 103 8.69 5.62 8.50
N LEU A 104 9.03 4.39 8.88
CA LEU A 104 10.24 3.69 8.41
C LEU A 104 10.10 3.18 6.96
N THR A 105 8.91 2.70 6.60
CA THR A 105 8.63 2.14 5.26
C THR A 105 9.04 3.05 4.09
N PRO A 106 8.69 4.35 4.03
CA PRO A 106 9.13 5.22 2.96
C PRO A 106 10.64 5.45 2.94
N LEU A 107 11.35 5.33 4.07
CA LEU A 107 12.80 5.53 4.10
C LEU A 107 13.56 4.45 3.33
N LEU A 108 12.92 3.32 3.01
CA LEU A 108 13.49 2.29 2.15
C LEU A 108 13.86 2.81 0.75
N VAL A 109 13.28 3.94 0.29
CA VAL A 109 13.67 4.54 -0.99
C VAL A 109 15.11 5.08 -1.01
N TRP A 110 15.69 5.31 0.18
CA TRP A 110 17.05 5.80 0.37
C TRP A 110 18.08 4.68 0.49
N LEU A 111 17.65 3.42 0.58
CA LEU A 111 18.59 2.30 0.55
C LEU A 111 19.36 2.29 -0.78
N PRO A 112 20.67 1.97 -0.75
CA PRO A 112 21.49 1.89 -1.95
C PRO A 112 21.07 0.67 -2.77
N LYS A 113 20.09 0.88 -3.66
CA LYS A 113 19.47 -0.18 -4.47
C LYS A 113 20.48 -0.94 -5.32
N GLU A 114 21.58 -0.30 -5.70
CA GLU A 114 22.67 -0.89 -6.45
C GLU A 114 23.42 -1.95 -5.63
N ARG A 115 23.48 -1.81 -4.29
CA ARG A 115 24.09 -2.80 -3.40
C ARG A 115 23.13 -3.94 -3.06
N LEU A 116 21.83 -3.73 -3.25
CA LEU A 116 20.81 -4.74 -3.06
C LEU A 116 20.71 -5.61 -4.32
N HIS A 117 21.14 -6.86 -4.22
CA HIS A 117 21.08 -7.84 -5.31
C HIS A 117 19.69 -8.51 -5.41
N LEU A 118 18.62 -7.77 -5.13
CA LEU A 118 17.25 -8.27 -5.18
C LEU A 118 16.72 -8.23 -6.61
N ASP A 119 16.06 -9.32 -7.00
CA ASP A 119 15.59 -9.54 -8.36
C ASP A 119 14.34 -10.42 -8.31
N MET A 120 13.21 -9.81 -8.66
CA MET A 120 11.89 -10.41 -8.61
C MET A 120 11.72 -11.61 -9.55
N LYS A 121 12.59 -11.77 -10.57
CA LYS A 121 12.54 -12.93 -11.47
C LYS A 121 13.16 -14.19 -10.85
N ARG A 122 13.97 -14.05 -9.79
CA ARG A 122 14.55 -15.20 -9.07
C ARG A 122 13.50 -15.81 -8.13
N PRO A 123 13.27 -17.14 -8.17
CA PRO A 123 12.20 -17.76 -7.38
C PRO A 123 12.28 -17.50 -5.87
N SER A 124 13.46 -17.63 -5.27
CA SER A 124 13.67 -17.37 -3.84
C SER A 124 13.37 -15.92 -3.47
N HIS A 125 13.73 -14.97 -4.33
CA HIS A 125 13.49 -13.55 -4.11
C HIS A 125 12.01 -13.18 -4.29
N ALA A 126 11.30 -13.78 -5.25
CA ALA A 126 9.85 -13.59 -5.40
C ALA A 126 9.08 -14.10 -4.18
N ILE A 127 9.47 -15.26 -3.63
CA ILE A 127 8.92 -15.80 -2.38
C ILE A 127 9.27 -14.89 -1.21
N ALA A 128 10.53 -14.44 -1.09
CA ALA A 128 10.94 -13.51 -0.02
C ALA A 128 10.22 -12.16 -0.11
N ALA A 129 9.98 -11.66 -1.33
CA ALA A 129 9.16 -10.48 -1.57
C ALA A 129 7.73 -10.72 -1.12
N GLY A 130 7.12 -11.86 -1.49
CA GLY A 130 5.82 -12.30 -1.00
C GLY A 130 5.72 -12.23 0.51
N PHE A 131 6.65 -12.89 1.21
CA PHE A 131 6.68 -12.94 2.67
C PHE A 131 6.82 -11.54 3.29
N GLY A 132 7.86 -10.80 2.90
CA GLY A 132 8.20 -9.52 3.52
C GLY A 132 7.23 -8.40 3.16
N VAL A 133 6.86 -8.28 1.88
CA VAL A 133 5.94 -7.24 1.40
C VAL A 133 4.53 -7.50 1.91
N GLN A 134 4.05 -8.75 1.91
CA GLN A 134 2.73 -9.06 2.49
C GLN A 134 2.74 -8.77 3.99
N GLY A 135 3.76 -9.25 4.71
CA GLY A 135 3.87 -9.04 6.16
C GLY A 135 3.87 -7.56 6.51
N LEU A 136 4.73 -6.77 5.85
CA LEU A 136 4.79 -5.33 6.04
C LEU A 136 3.48 -4.65 5.62
N ASN A 137 2.84 -5.06 4.53
CA ASN A 137 1.57 -4.47 4.11
C ASN A 137 0.45 -4.75 5.11
N THR A 138 0.38 -5.96 5.68
CA THR A 138 -0.62 -6.31 6.70
C THR A 138 -0.38 -5.53 8.00
N LEU A 139 0.87 -5.35 8.42
CA LEU A 139 1.23 -4.66 9.68
C LEU A 139 1.25 -3.14 9.57
N ALA A 140 1.88 -2.59 8.53
CA ALA A 140 2.10 -1.16 8.32
C ALA A 140 1.06 -0.52 7.39
N GLY A 141 0.28 -1.33 6.68
CA GLY A 141 -0.75 -0.86 5.77
C GLY A 141 -0.28 -0.57 4.34
N VAL A 142 1.01 -0.30 4.16
CA VAL A 142 1.67 0.06 2.90
C VAL A 142 3.03 -0.64 2.85
N ALA A 143 3.39 -1.21 1.70
CA ALA A 143 4.69 -1.85 1.49
C ALA A 143 5.30 -1.58 0.09
N GLY A 144 4.75 -0.62 -0.66
CA GLY A 144 5.24 -0.25 -1.99
C GLY A 144 6.75 0.04 -2.08
N PRO A 145 7.34 0.86 -1.18
CA PRO A 145 8.78 1.10 -1.19
C PRO A 145 9.63 -0.18 -1.05
N MET A 146 9.17 -1.13 -0.25
CA MET A 146 9.85 -2.42 -0.08
C MET A 146 9.74 -3.27 -1.34
N LEU A 147 8.54 -3.35 -1.91
CA LEU A 147 8.30 -4.09 -3.16
C LEU A 147 9.19 -3.56 -4.30
N ASP A 148 9.36 -2.25 -4.38
CA ASP A 148 10.21 -1.61 -5.39
C ASP A 148 11.67 -2.07 -5.35
N LEU A 149 12.19 -2.50 -4.20
CA LEU A 149 13.56 -3.01 -4.07
C LEU A 149 13.77 -4.29 -4.88
N PHE A 150 12.75 -5.13 -5.02
CA PHE A 150 12.84 -6.41 -5.73
C PHE A 150 12.81 -6.25 -7.25
N PHE A 151 12.29 -5.13 -7.78
CA PHE A 151 12.16 -4.91 -9.22
C PHE A 151 13.33 -4.14 -9.84
N VAL A 152 14.33 -3.74 -9.06
CA VAL A 152 15.45 -2.91 -9.54
C VAL A 152 16.26 -3.61 -10.63
N ARG A 153 16.54 -4.90 -10.46
CA ARG A 153 17.36 -5.72 -11.36
C ARG A 153 16.56 -6.71 -12.18
N ALA A 154 15.23 -6.71 -12.04
CA ALA A 154 14.38 -7.62 -12.77
C ALA A 154 14.36 -7.26 -14.26
N GLU A 155 14.74 -8.20 -15.11
CA GLU A 155 14.64 -8.08 -16.57
C GLU A 155 13.17 -8.11 -17.00
N MET A 156 12.52 -6.96 -16.86
CA MET A 156 11.11 -6.75 -17.10
C MET A 156 10.91 -5.40 -17.78
N THR A 157 10.01 -5.35 -18.76
CA THR A 157 9.60 -4.07 -19.34
C THR A 157 8.90 -3.22 -18.28
N ARG A 158 8.84 -1.90 -18.49
CA ARG A 158 8.12 -0.98 -17.59
C ARG A 158 6.67 -1.42 -17.36
N GLN A 159 5.99 -1.87 -18.43
CA GLN A 159 4.62 -2.38 -18.36
C GLN A 159 4.55 -3.64 -17.50
N GLN A 160 5.49 -4.59 -17.67
CA GLN A 160 5.53 -5.80 -16.85
C GLN A 160 5.77 -5.50 -15.37
N ILE A 161 6.68 -4.57 -15.06
CA ILE A 161 6.94 -4.13 -13.68
C ILE A 161 5.66 -3.54 -13.07
N VAL A 162 5.02 -2.59 -13.75
CA VAL A 162 3.82 -1.92 -13.24
C VAL A 162 2.66 -2.90 -13.08
N ALA A 163 2.42 -3.78 -14.06
CA ALA A 163 1.36 -4.78 -14.03
C ALA A 163 1.55 -5.78 -12.88
N THR A 164 2.76 -6.34 -12.76
CA THR A 164 3.09 -7.36 -11.75
C THR A 164 3.09 -6.78 -10.34
N LYS A 165 3.59 -5.55 -10.14
CA LYS A 165 3.44 -4.82 -8.87
C LYS A 165 1.97 -4.58 -8.53
N SER A 166 1.17 -4.16 -9.50
CA SER A 166 -0.23 -3.84 -9.27
C SER A 166 -1.02 -5.08 -8.82
N ILE A 167 -0.83 -6.24 -9.46
CA ILE A 167 -1.56 -7.46 -9.05
C ILE A 167 -1.09 -8.00 -7.69
N THR A 168 0.21 -7.96 -7.40
CA THR A 168 0.74 -8.37 -6.08
C THR A 168 0.27 -7.44 -4.96
N GLN A 169 0.19 -6.13 -5.20
CA GLN A 169 -0.36 -5.18 -4.23
C GLN A 169 -1.89 -5.32 -4.08
N ALA A 170 -2.63 -5.58 -5.15
CA ALA A 170 -4.06 -5.84 -5.08
C ALA A 170 -4.35 -7.06 -4.19
N LEU A 171 -3.63 -8.16 -4.40
CA LEU A 171 -3.68 -9.34 -3.52
C LEU A 171 -3.30 -8.96 -2.09
N SER A 172 -2.21 -8.20 -1.89
CA SER A 172 -1.75 -7.83 -0.55
C SER A 172 -2.80 -7.07 0.24
N HIS A 173 -3.49 -6.14 -0.41
CA HIS A 173 -4.58 -5.39 0.19
C HIS A 173 -5.82 -6.24 0.43
N LEU A 174 -6.16 -7.17 -0.47
CA LEU A 174 -7.23 -8.13 -0.25
C LEU A 174 -6.96 -9.01 0.99
N VAL A 175 -5.76 -9.59 1.10
CA VAL A 175 -5.34 -10.39 2.26
C VAL A 175 -5.40 -9.54 3.54
N LYS A 176 -4.98 -8.28 3.48
CA LYS A 176 -5.05 -7.34 4.61
C LYS A 176 -6.48 -7.06 5.05
N ILE A 177 -7.43 -6.91 4.12
CA ILE A 177 -8.86 -6.76 4.43
C ILE A 177 -9.31 -7.98 5.22
N GLY A 178 -9.08 -9.19 4.70
CA GLY A 178 -9.45 -10.43 5.38
C GLY A 178 -8.84 -10.53 6.78
N PHE A 179 -7.53 -10.29 6.91
CA PHE A 179 -6.81 -10.34 8.18
C PHE A 179 -7.40 -9.40 9.24
N TRP A 180 -7.67 -8.14 8.88
CA TRP A 180 -8.17 -7.13 9.82
C TRP A 180 -9.69 -7.11 10.00
N SER A 181 -10.44 -7.75 9.10
CA SER A 181 -11.88 -7.99 9.30
C SER A 181 -12.14 -8.99 10.42
N VAL A 182 -11.30 -10.01 10.59
CA VAL A 182 -11.45 -11.02 11.66
C VAL A 182 -11.58 -10.39 13.06
N PRO A 183 -10.62 -9.58 13.56
CA PRO A 183 -10.73 -9.01 14.90
C PRO A 183 -11.93 -8.07 15.07
N ILE A 184 -12.35 -7.36 14.01
CA ILE A 184 -13.55 -6.51 14.06
C ILE A 184 -14.80 -7.36 14.22
N VAL A 185 -14.96 -8.39 13.39
CA VAL A 185 -16.15 -9.25 13.38
C VAL A 185 -16.22 -10.10 14.66
N THR A 186 -15.10 -10.64 15.13
CA THR A 186 -15.05 -11.40 16.38
C THR A 186 -15.42 -10.55 17.59
N ALA A 187 -15.01 -9.27 17.63
CA ALA A 187 -15.28 -8.39 18.76
C ALA A 187 -16.67 -7.75 18.73
N ALA A 188 -17.18 -7.38 17.55
CA ALA A 188 -18.34 -6.50 17.41
C ALA A 188 -19.33 -6.90 16.28
N GLY A 189 -19.11 -8.04 15.62
CA GLY A 189 -19.98 -8.54 14.55
C GLY A 189 -19.77 -7.87 13.18
N TRP A 190 -20.45 -8.38 12.16
CA TRP A 190 -20.34 -7.94 10.76
C TRP A 190 -20.77 -6.47 10.56
N GLN A 191 -21.71 -5.99 11.36
CA GLN A 191 -22.20 -4.61 11.37
C GLN A 191 -21.14 -3.58 11.79
N ALA A 192 -20.06 -4.02 12.44
CA ALA A 192 -18.95 -3.15 12.86
C ALA A 192 -17.93 -2.89 11.74
N LEU A 193 -18.02 -3.61 10.61
CA LEU A 193 -17.20 -3.32 9.43
C LEU A 193 -17.54 -1.93 8.87
N PRO A 194 -16.59 -1.29 8.16
CA PRO A 194 -16.88 -0.01 7.51
C PRO A 194 -18.08 -0.13 6.57
N PRO A 195 -18.95 0.88 6.52
CA PRO A 195 -20.19 0.78 5.77
C PRO A 195 -19.91 0.69 4.26
N TRP A 196 -20.65 -0.17 3.56
CA TRP A 196 -20.43 -0.45 2.13
C TRP A 196 -20.50 0.80 1.25
N TRP A 197 -21.37 1.76 1.59
CA TRP A 197 -21.54 3.01 0.84
C TRP A 197 -20.26 3.86 0.81
N LEU A 198 -19.40 3.75 1.84
CA LEU A 198 -18.11 4.45 1.87
C LEU A 198 -17.22 3.95 0.75
N PHE A 199 -17.16 2.64 0.52
CA PHE A 199 -16.40 2.05 -0.58
C PHE A 199 -17.01 2.43 -1.93
N ALA A 200 -18.35 2.38 -2.06
CA ALA A 200 -19.05 2.77 -3.27
C ALA A 200 -18.74 4.21 -3.70
N ALA A 201 -18.57 5.13 -2.75
CA ALA A 201 -18.16 6.51 -3.00
C ALA A 201 -16.65 6.69 -3.18
N ALA A 202 -15.83 6.00 -2.37
CA ALA A 202 -14.38 6.16 -2.36
C ALA A 202 -13.69 5.56 -3.61
N ILE A 203 -14.21 4.46 -4.16
CA ILE A 203 -13.61 3.78 -5.31
C ILE A 203 -13.60 4.68 -6.55
N PRO A 204 -14.73 5.28 -6.99
CA PRO A 204 -14.72 6.20 -8.13
C PRO A 204 -13.80 7.40 -7.93
N LEU A 205 -13.76 7.97 -6.71
CA LEU A 205 -12.85 9.08 -6.38
C LEU A 205 -11.38 8.66 -6.45
N SER A 206 -11.05 7.45 -6.01
CA SER A 206 -9.70 6.90 -6.12
C SER A 206 -9.29 6.69 -7.58
N MET A 207 -10.20 6.16 -8.40
CA MET A 207 -9.97 5.99 -9.83
C MET A 207 -9.79 7.34 -10.54
N LEU A 208 -10.64 8.32 -10.22
CA LEU A 208 -10.55 9.69 -10.75
C LEU A 208 -9.21 10.34 -10.38
N GLY A 209 -8.85 10.31 -9.09
CA GLY A 209 -7.57 10.84 -8.61
C GLY A 209 -6.40 10.19 -9.35
N THR A 210 -6.37 8.85 -9.42
CA THR A 210 -5.33 8.09 -10.14
C THR A 210 -5.22 8.52 -11.60
N ARG A 211 -6.36 8.68 -12.29
CA ARG A 211 -6.39 9.11 -13.70
C ARG A 211 -5.86 10.53 -13.88
N LEU A 212 -6.26 11.46 -13.02
CA LEU A 212 -5.78 12.85 -13.06
C LEU A 212 -4.27 12.94 -12.76
N GLY A 213 -3.79 12.16 -11.79
CA GLY A 213 -2.36 12.10 -11.46
C GLY A 213 -1.51 11.57 -12.61
N LYS A 214 -2.02 10.57 -13.34
CA LYS A 214 -1.38 10.04 -14.56
C LYS A 214 -1.16 11.14 -15.61
N LEU A 215 -2.13 12.04 -15.81
CA LEU A 215 -2.01 13.13 -16.79
C LEU A 215 -0.88 14.10 -16.46
N ILE A 216 -0.56 14.29 -15.17
CA ILE A 216 0.58 15.09 -14.74
C ILE A 216 1.88 14.30 -14.88
N LEU A 217 1.88 13.03 -14.46
CA LEU A 217 3.05 12.15 -14.59
C LEU A 217 3.56 12.10 -16.03
N GLU A 218 2.67 12.00 -17.01
CA GLU A 218 3.02 11.99 -18.44
C GLU A 218 3.73 13.26 -18.93
N ARG A 219 3.66 14.36 -18.15
CA ARG A 219 4.32 15.64 -18.44
C ARG A 219 5.58 15.88 -17.60
N MET A 220 5.89 14.98 -16.66
CA MET A 220 7.08 15.10 -15.80
C MET A 220 8.28 14.40 -16.43
N ASN A 221 9.46 15.01 -16.30
CA ASN A 221 10.72 14.32 -16.61
C ASN A 221 11.16 13.43 -15.44
N ASP A 222 12.06 12.48 -15.73
CA ASP A 222 12.54 11.50 -14.75
C ASP A 222 13.30 12.12 -13.56
N VAL A 223 13.97 13.27 -13.77
CA VAL A 223 14.76 13.96 -12.75
C VAL A 223 13.83 14.59 -11.71
N ASP A 224 12.84 15.35 -12.17
CA ASP A 224 11.83 15.99 -11.34
C ASP A 224 10.99 14.95 -10.61
N PHE A 225 10.56 13.90 -11.31
CA PHE A 225 9.83 12.78 -10.70
C PHE A 225 10.59 12.21 -9.51
N ARG A 226 11.88 11.86 -9.68
CA ARG A 226 12.69 11.27 -8.61
C ARG A 226 12.91 12.25 -7.46
N LYS A 227 13.17 13.52 -7.75
CA LYS A 227 13.38 14.57 -6.75
C LYS A 227 12.14 14.77 -5.88
N TRP A 228 10.98 15.01 -6.51
CA TRP A 228 9.72 15.24 -5.81
C TRP A 228 9.25 14.00 -5.05
N MET A 229 9.35 12.82 -5.66
CA MET A 229 9.00 11.57 -4.99
C MET A 229 9.83 11.35 -3.73
N LYS A 230 11.16 11.49 -3.80
CA LYS A 230 12.05 11.34 -2.63
C LYS A 230 11.76 12.37 -1.55
N GLY A 231 11.59 13.64 -1.92
CA GLY A 231 11.26 14.71 -0.97
C GLY A 231 9.95 14.42 -0.23
N LEU A 232 8.90 14.10 -0.98
CA LEU A 232 7.57 13.83 -0.44
C LEU A 232 7.57 12.66 0.56
N VAL A 233 8.14 11.51 0.18
CA VAL A 233 8.13 10.33 1.07
C VAL A 233 9.05 10.51 2.28
N THR A 234 10.10 11.33 2.17
CA THR A 234 10.96 11.70 3.30
C THR A 234 10.21 12.57 4.31
N VAL A 235 9.48 13.58 3.83
CA VAL A 235 8.66 14.45 4.71
C VAL A 235 7.57 13.62 5.39
N ILE A 236 6.84 12.79 4.63
CA ILE A 236 5.80 11.91 5.21
C ILE A 236 6.41 10.96 6.24
N GLY A 237 7.53 10.30 5.90
CA GLY A 237 8.25 9.42 6.81
C GLY A 237 8.66 10.13 8.11
N GLY A 238 9.27 11.30 7.99
CA GLY A 238 9.67 12.13 9.13
C GLY A 238 8.49 12.51 10.02
N VAL A 239 7.39 13.02 9.45
CA VAL A 239 6.18 13.38 10.22
C VAL A 239 5.63 12.17 10.98
N LEU A 240 5.59 10.99 10.35
CA LEU A 240 5.08 9.78 11.00
C LEU A 240 6.00 9.26 12.09
N LEU A 241 7.32 9.38 11.92
CA LEU A 241 8.29 9.04 12.97
C LEU A 241 8.19 10.00 14.16
N LEU A 242 7.98 11.30 13.92
CA LEU A 242 7.74 12.27 14.99
C LEU A 242 6.46 11.92 15.77
N ARG A 243 5.36 11.61 15.08
CA ARG A 243 4.13 11.10 15.72
C ARG A 243 4.36 9.83 16.52
N ALA A 244 5.15 8.88 15.98
CA ALA A 244 5.49 7.65 16.68
C ALA A 244 6.28 7.92 17.98
N ALA A 245 7.14 8.93 17.97
CA ALA A 245 7.88 9.40 19.14
C ALA A 245 7.01 10.16 20.16
N GLY A 246 5.72 10.36 19.90
CA GLY A 246 4.80 11.10 20.76
C GLY A 246 4.88 12.61 20.59
N LEU A 247 5.54 13.09 19.54
CA LEU A 247 5.51 14.49 19.14
C LEU A 247 4.22 14.68 18.31
N TYR A 248 3.24 15.32 18.95
CA TYR A 248 1.89 15.71 18.48
C TYR A 248 0.90 14.62 18.05
#